data_AF-H1LG24-F1
#
_entry.id   AF-H1LG24-F1
#
_cell.length_a   1.000
_cell.length_b   1.000
_cell.length_c   1.000
_cell.angle_alpha   90.00
_cell.angle_beta   90.00
_cell.angle_gamma   90.00
#
_symmetry.space_group_name_H-M   'P 1'
#
loop_
_entity.id
_entity.type
_entity.pdbx_description
1 polymer ?
#
loop_
_entity_poly.entity_id
_entity_poly.type
_entity_poly.pdbx_seq_one_letter_code
_entity_poly.pdbx_strand_id
1 'polypeptide(L)'
;MGAQWGRVFKRPLPKEIDPEEHTPWEYIKNCFIDDKQINDYFYPHKIETDKHSAKILRNVEHQTGLKNLQVWWLHFDGHNGNHLLEYVVTPSIIYLSRIGTHNDLMNNN
;
A
#
# COMPACT_ATOMS: atom_id res chain seq x y z
N MET A 1 4.11 20.52 9.68
CA MET A 1 5.35 19.71 9.66
C MET A 1 5.11 18.55 8.72
N GLY A 2 5.85 18.45 7.61
CA GLY A 2 5.61 17.43 6.60
C GLY A 2 5.78 16.02 7.17
N ALA A 3 4.99 15.07 6.67
CA ALA A 3 5.11 13.66 7.05
C ALA A 3 6.56 13.19 6.89
N GLN A 4 7.10 12.53 7.92
CA GLN A 4 8.51 12.15 7.99
C GLN A 4 8.78 10.89 7.17
N TRP A 5 8.64 10.99 5.84
CA TRP A 5 8.81 9.90 4.88
C TRP A 5 10.20 9.27 4.83
N GLY A 6 11.20 9.89 5.47
CA GLY A 6 12.56 9.33 5.56
C GLY A 6 12.60 7.93 6.17
N ARG A 7 11.64 7.58 7.04
CA ARG A 7 11.55 6.21 7.60
C ARG A 7 11.13 5.16 6.57
N VAL A 8 10.34 5.56 5.57
CA VAL A 8 9.80 4.66 4.54
C VAL A 8 10.80 4.41 3.41
N PHE A 9 11.53 5.47 3.00
CA PHE A 9 12.35 5.43 1.79
C PHE A 9 13.86 5.41 2.05
N LYS A 10 14.32 5.62 3.29
CA LYS A 10 15.76 5.80 3.56
C LYS A 10 16.28 4.98 4.73
N ARG A 11 15.40 4.42 5.56
CA ARG A 11 15.80 3.62 6.72
C ARG A 11 15.45 2.16 6.44
N PRO A 12 16.39 1.24 6.69
CA PRO A 12 16.10 -0.17 6.55
C PRO A 12 15.07 -0.61 7.60
N LEU A 13 14.32 -1.65 7.27
CA LEU A 13 13.50 -2.38 8.24
C LEU A 13 14.39 -3.05 9.30
N PRO A 14 13.85 -3.31 10.50
CA PRO A 14 14.49 -4.20 11.45
C PRO A 14 14.80 -5.58 10.84
N LYS A 15 15.94 -6.17 11.20
CA LYS A 15 16.41 -7.46 10.64
C LYS A 15 15.48 -8.62 10.94
N GLU A 16 14.66 -8.51 11.98
CA GLU A 16 13.66 -9.48 12.35
C GLU A 16 12.48 -9.51 11.36
N ILE A 17 12.24 -8.40 10.65
CA ILE A 17 11.22 -8.27 9.61
C ILE A 17 11.83 -8.56 8.24
N ASP A 18 13.01 -8.00 7.97
CA ASP A 18 13.72 -8.19 6.71
C ASP A 18 15.24 -8.32 6.94
N PRO A 19 15.79 -9.55 6.89
CA PRO A 19 17.22 -9.79 7.03
C PRO A 19 18.08 -9.13 5.94
N GLU A 20 17.49 -8.81 4.79
CA GLU A 20 18.17 -8.17 3.65
C GLU A 20 18.30 -6.65 3.81
N GLU A 21 17.77 -6.08 4.91
CA GLU A 21 17.89 -4.67 5.28
C GLU A 21 17.34 -3.70 4.22
N HIS A 22 16.27 -4.07 3.52
CA HIS A 22 15.59 -3.16 2.60
C HIS A 22 14.86 -2.05 3.37
N THR A 23 14.67 -0.91 2.69
CA THR A 23 13.70 0.08 3.16
C THR A 23 12.27 -0.48 3.09
N PRO A 24 11.32 0.02 3.90
CA PRO A 24 9.91 -0.36 3.80
C PRO A 24 9.34 -0.31 2.36
N TRP A 25 9.71 0.70 1.59
CA TRP A 25 9.29 0.81 0.19
C TRP A 25 9.87 -0.31 -0.68
N GLU A 26 11.16 -0.59 -0.57
CA GLU A 26 11.82 -1.64 -1.35
C GLU A 26 11.29 -3.02 -1.00
N TYR A 27 11.09 -3.30 0.30
CA TYR A 27 10.50 -4.55 0.76
C TYR A 27 9.12 -4.79 0.13
N ILE A 28 8.21 -3.81 0.24
CA ILE A 28 6.86 -3.93 -0.32
C ILE A 28 6.88 -4.08 -1.84
N LYS A 29 7.72 -3.31 -2.53
CA LYS A 29 7.89 -3.43 -3.99
C LYS A 29 8.39 -4.82 -4.38
N ASN A 30 9.35 -5.38 -3.65
CA ASN A 30 9.86 -6.73 -3.90
C ASN A 30 8.79 -7.79 -3.61
N CYS A 31 7.99 -7.64 -2.55
CA CYS A 31 6.85 -8.52 -2.29
C CYS A 31 5.86 -8.52 -3.47
N PHE A 32 5.56 -7.35 -4.03
CA PHE A 32 4.68 -7.23 -5.19
C PHE A 32 5.26 -7.83 -6.48
N ILE A 33 6.55 -7.64 -6.74
CA ILE A 33 7.22 -8.17 -7.95
C ILE A 33 7.35 -9.69 -7.88
N ASP A 34 7.70 -10.21 -6.70
CA ASP A 34 8.00 -11.63 -6.49
C ASP A 34 6.78 -12.47 -6.07
N ASP A 35 5.59 -11.85 -6.00
CA ASP A 35 4.36 -12.47 -5.47
C ASP A 35 4.56 -13.11 -4.07
N LYS A 36 5.32 -12.42 -3.21
CA LYS A 36 5.58 -12.86 -1.82
C LYS A 36 4.53 -12.29 -0.87
N GLN A 37 4.17 -13.09 0.13
CA GLN A 37 3.32 -12.63 1.22
C GLN A 37 3.95 -11.42 1.95
N ILE A 38 3.16 -10.36 2.11
CA ILE A 38 3.56 -9.17 2.88
C ILE A 38 3.57 -9.52 4.37
N ASN A 39 4.62 -9.12 5.08
CA ASN A 39 4.73 -9.33 6.52
C ASN A 39 3.63 -8.56 7.27
N ASP A 40 3.04 -9.18 8.30
CA ASP A 40 1.95 -8.59 9.11
C ASP A 40 2.33 -7.27 9.79
N TYR A 41 3.64 -6.98 9.94
CA TYR A 41 4.15 -5.66 10.33
C TYR A 41 3.47 -4.52 9.54
N PHE A 42 3.30 -4.69 8.24
CA PHE A 42 2.73 -3.68 7.35
C PHE A 42 1.20 -3.59 7.43
N TYR A 43 0.55 -4.51 8.14
CA TYR A 43 -0.89 -4.57 8.31
C TYR A 43 -1.68 -4.36 6.99
N PRO A 44 -1.48 -5.22 5.97
CA PRO A 44 -2.27 -5.15 4.76
C PRO A 44 -3.73 -5.49 5.08
N HIS A 45 -4.65 -4.57 4.82
CA HIS A 45 -6.06 -4.75 5.11
C HIS A 45 -6.96 -4.09 4.05
N LYS A 46 -8.17 -4.62 3.94
CA LYS A 46 -9.21 -4.11 3.06
C LYS A 46 -9.84 -2.88 3.68
N ILE A 47 -10.16 -1.89 2.86
CA ILE A 47 -10.89 -0.70 3.32
C ILE A 47 -12.30 -0.66 2.77
N GLU A 48 -13.16 0.10 3.44
CA GLU A 48 -14.41 0.54 2.86
C GLU A 48 -14.15 1.50 1.71
N THR A 49 -14.85 1.28 0.60
CA THR A 49 -14.63 2.03 -0.63
C THR A 49 -15.17 3.46 -0.51
N ASP A 50 -14.28 4.44 -0.41
CA ASP A 50 -14.61 5.85 -0.53
C ASP A 50 -14.86 6.27 -2.01
N LYS A 51 -15.19 7.55 -2.25
CA LYS A 51 -15.43 8.06 -3.60
C LYS A 51 -14.21 7.92 -4.52
N HIS A 52 -13.01 8.11 -3.98
CA HIS A 52 -11.76 8.01 -4.73
C HIS A 52 -11.49 6.56 -5.13
N SER A 53 -11.50 5.67 -4.16
CA SER A 53 -11.38 4.22 -4.26
C SER A 53 -12.39 3.65 -5.26
N ALA A 54 -13.65 4.12 -5.23
CA ALA A 54 -14.66 3.72 -6.20
C ALA A 54 -14.31 4.13 -7.63
N LYS A 55 -13.72 5.31 -7.82
CA LYS A 55 -13.24 5.76 -9.13
C LYS A 55 -12.07 4.89 -9.61
N ILE A 56 -11.14 4.57 -8.72
CA ILE A 56 -9.99 3.71 -9.04
C ILE A 56 -10.45 2.32 -9.42
N LEU A 57 -11.32 1.69 -8.62
CA LEU A 57 -11.90 0.39 -8.94
C LEU A 57 -12.58 0.40 -10.30
N ARG A 58 -13.46 1.37 -10.58
CA ARG A 58 -14.11 1.49 -11.90
C ARG A 58 -13.11 1.59 -13.05
N ASN A 59 -12.03 2.35 -12.87
CA ASN A 59 -11.00 2.47 -13.89
C ASN A 59 -10.27 1.14 -14.12
N VAL A 60 -9.89 0.44 -13.04
CA VAL A 60 -9.22 -0.86 -13.14
C VAL A 60 -10.16 -1.90 -13.76
N GLU A 61 -11.41 -1.97 -13.34
CA GLU A 61 -12.42 -2.86 -13.92
C GLU A 61 -12.63 -2.57 -15.42
N HIS A 62 -12.68 -1.30 -15.82
CA HIS A 62 -12.81 -0.92 -17.22
C HIS A 62 -11.58 -1.34 -18.05
N GLN A 63 -10.37 -1.20 -17.51
CA GLN A 63 -9.14 -1.56 -18.20
C GLN A 63 -8.92 -3.07 -18.30
N THR A 64 -9.37 -3.83 -17.30
CA THR A 64 -9.05 -5.26 -17.17
C THR A 64 -10.23 -6.18 -17.48
N GLY A 65 -11.47 -5.67 -17.46
CA GLY A 65 -12.69 -6.48 -17.50
C GLY A 65 -12.98 -7.25 -16.21
N LEU A 66 -12.12 -7.16 -15.20
CA LEU A 66 -12.30 -7.84 -13.92
C LEU A 66 -13.42 -7.19 -13.10
N LYS A 67 -14.02 -7.98 -12.22
CA LYS A 67 -15.13 -7.57 -11.33
C LYS A 67 -14.87 -8.03 -9.90
N ASN A 68 -15.58 -7.42 -8.95
CA ASN A 68 -15.45 -7.70 -7.53
C ASN A 68 -14.02 -7.43 -7.00
N LEU A 69 -13.34 -6.45 -7.59
CA LEU A 69 -12.05 -5.98 -7.13
C LEU A 69 -12.21 -5.22 -5.80
N GLN A 70 -11.15 -5.22 -5.00
CA GLN A 70 -11.13 -4.54 -3.71
C GLN A 70 -9.89 -3.65 -3.58
N VAL A 71 -10.06 -2.54 -2.88
CA VAL A 71 -8.97 -1.64 -2.51
C VAL A 71 -8.38 -2.09 -1.18
N TRP A 72 -7.06 -2.08 -1.12
CA TRP A 72 -6.26 -2.45 0.03
C TRP A 72 -5.41 -1.29 0.49
N TRP A 73 -5.24 -1.19 1.80
CA TRP A 73 -4.24 -0.36 2.43
C TRP A 73 -3.16 -1.22 3.09
N LEU A 74 -1.96 -0.67 3.18
CA LEU A 74 -0.91 -1.13 4.09
C LEU A 74 -0.20 0.08 4.70
N HIS A 75 0.45 -0.12 5.83
CA HIS A 75 1.21 0.88 6.57
C HIS A 75 2.71 0.59 6.47
N PHE A 76 3.49 1.49 5.88
CA PHE A 76 4.93 1.33 5.74
C PHE A 76 5.70 1.35 7.06
N ASP A 77 5.15 1.98 8.09
CA ASP A 77 5.78 2.24 9.38
C ASP A 77 5.11 1.49 10.54
N GLY A 78 4.49 0.34 10.26
CA GLY A 78 3.89 -0.57 11.23
C GLY A 78 2.38 -0.43 11.35
N HIS A 79 1.72 -1.37 12.03
CA HIS A 79 0.25 -1.40 12.20
C HIS A 79 -0.40 -0.07 12.65
N ASN A 80 0.27 0.69 13.53
CA ASN A 80 -0.20 2.02 14.00
C ASN A 80 0.51 3.18 13.29
N GLY A 81 1.20 2.88 12.19
CA GLY A 81 1.97 3.81 11.39
C GLY A 81 1.08 4.76 10.60
N ASN A 82 1.62 5.91 10.23
CA ASN A 82 0.86 6.96 9.55
C ASN A 82 1.29 7.17 8.09
N HIS A 83 1.98 6.20 7.49
CA HIS A 83 2.39 6.26 6.09
C HIS A 83 1.79 5.09 5.35
N LEU A 84 0.80 5.35 4.50
CA LEU A 84 -0.02 4.33 3.87
C LEU A 84 0.22 4.25 2.37
N LEU A 85 0.06 3.05 1.85
CA LEU A 85 -0.11 2.78 0.44
C LEU A 85 -1.49 2.23 0.19
N GLU A 86 -2.22 2.84 -0.74
CA GLU A 86 -3.46 2.33 -1.30
C GLU A 86 -3.18 1.64 -2.64
N TYR A 87 -3.67 0.42 -2.79
CA TYR A 87 -3.46 -0.38 -3.98
C TYR A 87 -4.63 -1.32 -4.30
N VAL A 88 -4.69 -1.78 -5.55
CA VAL A 88 -5.61 -2.81 -6.03
C VAL A 88 -4.81 -3.97 -6.60
N VAL A 89 -5.11 -5.19 -6.17
CA VAL A 89 -4.48 -6.40 -6.66
C VAL A 89 -5.36 -7.03 -7.74
N THR A 90 -4.75 -7.37 -8.86
CA THR A 90 -5.34 -8.22 -9.92
C THR A 90 -4.44 -9.44 -10.15
N PRO A 91 -4.88 -10.46 -10.90
CA PRO A 91 -4.06 -11.66 -11.13
C PRO A 91 -2.68 -11.41 -11.78
N SER A 92 -2.48 -10.28 -12.45
CA SER A 92 -1.25 -9.99 -13.19
C SER A 92 -0.61 -8.64 -12.88
N ILE A 93 -1.38 -7.69 -12.35
CA ILE A 93 -0.93 -6.31 -12.12
C ILE A 93 -1.38 -5.84 -10.73
N ILE A 94 -0.47 -5.17 -10.02
CA ILE A 94 -0.79 -4.42 -8.81
C ILE A 94 -0.85 -2.93 -9.17
N TYR A 95 -2.02 -2.34 -9.00
CA TYR A 95 -2.27 -0.93 -9.27
C TYR A 95 -2.03 -0.11 -8.00
N LEU A 96 -0.97 0.68 -7.98
CA LEU A 96 -0.72 1.63 -6.89
C LEU A 96 -1.56 2.89 -7.13
N SER A 97 -2.43 3.22 -6.18
CA SER A 97 -3.44 4.28 -6.32
C SER A 97 -3.00 5.58 -5.63
N ARG A 98 -2.68 5.50 -4.33
CA ARG A 98 -2.31 6.64 -3.50
C ARG A 98 -1.24 6.26 -2.49
N ILE A 99 -0.38 7.21 -2.16
CA ILE A 99 0.56 7.12 -1.03
C ILE A 99 0.44 8.41 -0.22
N GLY A 100 0.32 8.30 1.09
CA GLY A 100 0.03 9.44 1.93
C GLY A 100 -0.11 9.06 3.41
N THR A 101 -0.41 10.04 4.25
CA THR A 101 -0.85 9.80 5.63
C THR A 101 -2.34 9.45 5.69
N HIS A 102 -2.82 9.03 6.86
CA HIS A 102 -4.27 8.82 7.05
C HIS A 102 -5.06 10.07 6.67
N ASN A 103 -4.59 11.25 7.08
CA ASN A 103 -5.23 12.50 6.74
C ASN A 103 -5.22 12.77 5.24
N ASP A 104 -4.12 12.45 4.54
CA ASP A 104 -4.04 12.64 3.09
C ASP A 104 -5.02 11.72 2.36
N LEU A 105 -5.19 10.48 2.83
CA LEU A 105 -6.06 9.51 2.16
C LEU A 105 -7.54 9.69 2.53
N MET A 106 -7.85 10.13 3.75
CA MET A 106 -9.22 10.28 4.26
C MET A 106 -9.84 11.65 4.01
N ASN A 107 -9.06 12.74 4.06
CA ASN A 107 -9.62 14.10 4.12
C ASN A 107 -9.54 14.88 2.80
N ASN A 108 -9.25 14.22 1.68
CA ASN A 108 -9.33 14.85 0.37
C ASN A 108 -10.79 14.90 -0.11
N ASN A 109 -11.52 15.90 0.41
CA ASN A 109 -12.78 16.41 -0.11
C ASN A 109 -12.61 17.04 -1.49
#